data_AF-A0A8D3Y039-F1
#
_entry.id   AF-A0A8D3Y039-F1
#
_cell.length_a   1.000
_cell.length_b   1.000
_cell.length_c   1.000
_cell.angle_alpha   90.00
_cell.angle_beta   90.00
_cell.angle_gamma   90.00
#
_symmetry.space_group_name_H-M   'P 1'
#
loop_
_entity.id
_entity.type
_entity.pdbx_description
1 polymer ?
#
loop_
_entity_poly.entity_id
_entity_poly.type
_entity_poly.pdbx_seq_one_letter_code
_entity_poly.pdbx_strand_id
1 'polypeptide(L)'
;MTDARYEIAFCGELLPGTDPAQVRANLARLFQADAQRIAQLFSGRRIVIKQNLDAAGVDKYRQAIERAGARIEVCPMPGEIEEIELAPPPAAAAPAPVGRLEVAPRDEYMAAFAEVQAPDFGIAPIGADLQDARPAAAAPPLDLSRFDLAPVGSDLGELPRETAGSVPNISHLTLAN
;
A
#
# COMPACT_ATOMS: atom_id res chain seq x y z
N MET A 1 31.20 12.27 -4.27
CA MET A 1 30.43 12.27 -3.01
C MET A 1 29.01 11.98 -3.40
N THR A 2 28.51 10.80 -3.02
CA THR A 2 27.22 10.25 -3.46
C THR A 2 26.07 11.06 -2.85
N ASP A 3 25.31 11.76 -3.70
CA ASP A 3 24.08 12.46 -3.31
C ASP A 3 22.98 11.41 -3.04
N ALA A 4 22.96 10.90 -1.80
CA ALA A 4 21.87 10.08 -1.33
C ALA A 4 20.61 10.94 -1.26
N ARG A 5 19.65 10.66 -2.16
CA ARG A 5 18.35 11.30 -2.13
C ARG A 5 17.47 10.54 -1.15
N TYR A 6 16.67 11.25 -0.40
CA TYR A 6 15.77 10.68 0.58
C TYR A 6 14.34 11.07 0.25
N GLU A 7 13.42 10.17 0.56
CA GLU A 7 12.00 10.48 0.57
C GLU A 7 11.48 10.47 2.01
N ILE A 8 10.52 11.36 2.28
CA ILE A 8 9.85 11.44 3.57
C ILE A 8 8.43 10.95 3.39
N ALA A 9 8.12 9.85 4.04
CA ALA A 9 6.79 9.29 4.11
C ALA A 9 6.22 9.46 5.52
N PHE A 10 4.90 9.64 5.59
CA PHE A 10 4.16 9.71 6.83
C PHE A 10 3.14 8.58 6.90
N CYS A 11 3.19 7.82 7.98
CA CYS A 11 2.40 6.61 8.18
C CYS A 11 1.24 6.82 9.17
N GLY A 12 0.88 8.07 9.49
CA GLY A 12 -0.21 8.35 10.43
C GLY A 12 0.15 8.16 11.90
N GLU A 13 1.43 7.89 12.23
CA GLU A 13 1.88 7.67 13.60
C GLU A 13 2.03 8.99 14.36
N LEU A 14 1.36 9.06 15.50
CA LEU A 14 1.34 10.20 16.41
C LEU A 14 2.13 9.86 17.68
N LEU A 15 2.81 10.85 18.25
CA LEU A 15 3.49 10.68 19.53
C LEU A 15 2.44 10.53 20.66
N PRO A 16 2.68 9.63 21.64
CA PRO A 16 1.76 9.43 22.75
C PRO A 16 1.65 10.71 23.60
N GLY A 17 0.42 11.16 23.84
CA GLY A 17 0.13 12.33 24.69
C GLY A 17 -0.19 13.63 23.95
N THR A 18 -0.32 13.62 22.61
CA THR A 18 -0.72 14.81 21.83
C THR A 18 -2.11 14.63 21.21
N ASP A 19 -2.95 15.68 21.27
CA ASP A 19 -4.29 15.65 20.71
C ASP A 19 -4.23 15.58 19.16
N PRO A 20 -4.86 14.57 18.52
CA PRO A 20 -4.87 14.43 17.07
C PRO A 20 -5.43 15.67 16.34
N ALA A 21 -6.33 16.45 16.96
CA ALA A 21 -6.84 17.67 16.35
C ALA A 21 -5.76 18.77 16.23
N GLN A 22 -4.90 18.90 17.25
CA GLN A 22 -3.81 19.88 17.26
C GLN A 22 -2.67 19.46 16.33
N VAL A 23 -2.31 18.18 16.28
CA VAL A 23 -1.28 17.68 15.37
C VAL A 23 -1.68 17.89 13.91
N ARG A 24 -2.96 17.68 13.57
CA ARG A 24 -3.49 17.97 12.22
C ARG A 24 -3.33 19.45 11.85
N ALA A 25 -3.65 20.36 12.76
CA ALA A 25 -3.52 21.80 12.52
C ALA A 25 -2.05 22.24 12.36
N ASN A 26 -1.14 21.67 13.15
CA ASN A 26 0.29 21.95 13.08
C ASN A 26 0.93 21.39 11.79
N LEU A 27 0.57 20.16 11.41
CA LEU A 27 0.99 19.57 10.14
C LEU A 27 0.42 20.33 8.93
N ALA A 28 -0.81 20.85 9.02
CA ALA A 28 -1.39 21.68 7.95
C ALA A 28 -0.54 22.92 7.66
N ARG A 29 -0.10 23.59 8.74
CA ARG A 29 0.72 24.79 8.63
C ARG A 29 2.14 24.48 8.15
N LEU A 30 2.74 23.40 8.63
CA LEU A 30 4.09 23.00 8.25
C LEU A 30 4.19 22.53 6.80
N PHE A 31 3.18 21.82 6.31
CA PHE A 31 3.17 21.26 4.95
C PHE A 31 2.39 22.07 3.94
N GLN A 32 1.70 23.12 4.37
CA GLN A 32 0.78 23.90 3.51
C GLN A 32 -0.17 22.97 2.73
N ALA A 33 -0.57 21.87 3.39
CA ALA A 33 -1.38 20.82 2.79
C ALA A 33 -2.84 21.01 3.23
N ASP A 34 -3.77 20.75 2.31
CA ASP A 34 -5.20 20.84 2.59
C ASP A 34 -5.65 19.85 3.68
N ALA A 35 -6.70 20.22 4.42
CA ALA A 35 -7.30 19.37 5.45
C ALA A 35 -7.67 17.97 4.94
N GLN A 36 -8.00 17.84 3.65
CA GLN A 36 -8.26 16.57 2.96
C GLN A 36 -6.99 15.70 2.84
N ARG A 37 -5.85 16.29 2.45
CA ARG A 37 -4.57 15.57 2.32
C ARG A 37 -4.05 15.15 3.69
N ILE A 38 -4.30 15.95 4.72
CA ILE A 38 -4.00 15.61 6.11
C ILE A 38 -4.92 14.51 6.62
N ALA A 39 -6.22 14.55 6.36
CA ALA A 39 -7.12 13.47 6.73
C ALA A 39 -6.70 12.13 6.09
N GLN A 40 -6.22 12.15 4.83
CA GLN A 40 -5.65 10.99 4.17
C GLN A 40 -4.33 10.54 4.81
N LEU A 41 -3.45 11.47 5.22
CA LEU A 41 -2.21 11.16 5.96
C LEU A 41 -2.50 10.44 7.29
N PHE A 42 -3.64 10.76 7.93
CA PHE A 42 -4.10 10.14 9.18
C PHE A 42 -4.97 8.89 8.95
N SER A 43 -5.15 8.45 7.70
CA SER A 43 -5.91 7.23 7.37
C SER A 43 -5.13 5.93 7.67
N GLY A 44 -3.90 6.04 8.19
CA GLY A 44 -3.01 4.91 8.49
C GLY A 44 -2.31 4.34 7.25
N ARG A 45 -2.45 4.98 6.09
CA ARG A 45 -1.73 4.61 4.85
C ARG A 45 -0.47 5.45 4.72
N ARG A 46 0.62 4.82 4.26
CA ARG A 46 1.89 5.50 3.93
C ARG A 46 1.62 6.51 2.81
N ILE A 47 1.85 7.80 3.09
CA ILE A 47 1.76 8.86 2.09
C ILE A 47 3.08 9.61 2.02
N VAL A 48 3.59 9.75 0.79
CA VAL A 48 4.83 10.47 0.51
C VAL A 48 4.54 11.96 0.50
N ILE A 49 5.18 12.70 1.40
CA ILE A 49 4.98 14.14 1.55
C ILE A 49 5.87 14.90 0.56
N LYS A 50 7.13 14.49 0.44
CA LYS A 50 8.11 15.12 -0.46
C LYS A 50 9.24 14.15 -0.80
N GLN A 51 9.63 14.15 -2.07
CA GLN A 51 10.70 13.33 -2.65
C GLN A 51 11.88 14.22 -3.05
N ASN A 52 13.06 13.61 -3.25
CA ASN A 52 14.32 14.28 -3.61
C ASN A 52 14.81 15.29 -2.55
N LEU A 53 14.85 14.88 -1.28
CA LEU A 53 15.46 15.67 -0.21
C LEU A 53 16.85 15.15 0.14
N ASP A 54 17.78 16.06 0.39
CA ASP A 54 19.11 15.71 0.90
C ASP A 54 19.04 15.38 2.40
N ALA A 55 20.05 14.69 2.95
CA ALA A 55 20.11 14.34 4.37
C ALA A 55 19.86 15.55 5.31
N ALA A 56 20.46 16.71 4.99
CA ALA A 56 20.26 17.94 5.74
C ALA A 56 18.83 18.52 5.62
N GLY A 57 18.14 18.25 4.51
CA GLY A 57 16.73 18.60 4.34
C GLY A 57 15.84 17.70 5.20
N VAL A 58 16.10 16.39 5.16
CA VAL A 58 15.37 15.39 5.94
C VAL A 58 15.40 15.69 7.44
N ASP A 59 16.57 16.00 7.99
CA ASP A 59 16.69 16.27 9.43
C ASP A 59 15.88 17.51 9.87
N LYS A 60 15.79 18.53 9.01
CA LYS A 60 14.94 19.70 9.27
C LYS A 60 13.45 19.31 9.30
N TYR A 61 13.02 18.45 8.38
CA TYR A 61 11.65 17.94 8.36
C TYR A 61 11.36 17.02 9.54
N ARG A 62 12.30 16.15 9.93
CA ARG A 62 12.20 15.31 11.13
C ARG A 62 11.98 16.16 12.38
N GLN A 63 12.81 17.16 12.60
CA GLN A 63 12.67 18.06 13.75
C GLN A 63 11.38 18.88 13.72
N ALA A 64 10.95 19.35 12.55
CA ALA A 64 9.70 20.11 12.42
C ALA A 64 8.47 19.26 12.78
N ILE A 65 8.46 17.99 12.37
CA ILE A 65 7.33 17.08 12.57
C ILE A 65 7.32 16.47 13.97
N GLU A 66 8.50 16.18 14.52
CA GLU A 66 8.64 15.77 15.92
C GLU A 66 8.14 16.87 16.87
N ARG A 67 8.47 18.15 16.58
CA ARG A 67 7.89 19.30 17.29
C ARG A 67 6.38 19.43 17.11
N ALA A 68 5.84 18.94 16.00
CA ALA A 68 4.41 18.92 15.75
C ALA A 68 3.69 17.74 16.43
N GLY A 69 4.41 16.81 17.05
CA GLY A 69 3.84 15.65 17.75
C GLY A 69 3.60 14.44 16.85
N ALA A 70 4.27 14.32 15.71
CA ALA A 70 4.10 13.20 14.79
C ALA A 70 5.44 12.53 14.43
N ARG A 71 5.41 11.27 14.03
CA ARG A 71 6.61 10.51 13.62
C ARG A 71 6.61 10.36 12.09
N ILE A 72 7.76 10.61 11.48
CA ILE A 72 7.99 10.30 10.05
C ILE A 72 8.91 9.13 9.88
N GLU A 73 8.67 8.42 8.79
CA GLU A 73 9.55 7.39 8.29
C GLU A 73 10.38 7.99 7.15
N VAL A 74 11.70 7.91 7.30
CA VAL A 74 12.65 8.36 6.29
C VAL A 74 13.10 7.11 5.55
N CYS A 75 12.71 7.01 4.29
CA CYS A 75 13.25 5.96 3.42
C CYS A 75 14.41 6.58 2.63
N PRO A 76 15.64 6.06 2.77
CA PRO A 76 16.69 6.38 1.81
C PRO A 76 16.23 5.90 0.44
N MET A 77 16.28 6.77 -0.56
CA MET A 77 16.13 6.37 -1.95
C MET A 77 17.55 6.12 -2.45
N PRO A 78 18.08 4.88 -2.39
CA PRO A 78 19.32 4.58 -3.07
C PRO A 78 19.13 4.98 -4.54
N GLY A 79 20.09 5.72 -5.08
CA GLY A 79 20.16 6.10 -6.48
C GLY A 79 20.53 4.92 -7.39
N GLU A 80 19.93 3.76 -7.12
CA GLU A 80 19.78 2.64 -8.04
C GLU A 80 18.25 2.51 -8.09
N ILE A 81 17.57 2.89 -9.16
CA ILE A 81 17.36 1.95 -10.26
C ILE A 81 17.91 0.55 -9.89
N GLU A 82 17.36 -0.08 -8.86
CA GLU A 82 17.09 -1.50 -8.94
C GLU A 82 16.15 -1.64 -10.14
N GLU A 83 16.77 -1.66 -11.31
CA GLU A 83 16.69 -2.79 -12.20
C GLU A 83 16.35 -3.98 -11.33
N ILE A 84 15.06 -4.23 -11.24
CA ILE A 84 14.54 -5.52 -10.88
C ILE A 84 15.34 -6.43 -11.81
N GLU A 85 16.33 -7.15 -11.27
CA GLU A 85 16.80 -8.40 -11.83
C GLU A 85 15.58 -9.34 -11.80
N LEU A 86 14.66 -9.03 -12.70
CA LEU A 86 13.66 -9.92 -13.18
C LEU A 86 14.53 -10.94 -13.91
N ALA A 87 14.68 -12.10 -13.28
CA ALA A 87 15.05 -13.33 -13.96
C ALA A 87 14.51 -13.26 -15.39
N PRO A 88 15.34 -13.58 -16.40
CA PRO A 88 15.04 -13.28 -17.80
C PRO A 88 13.59 -13.68 -18.05
N PRO A 89 12.72 -12.74 -18.47
CA PRO A 89 11.35 -13.11 -18.75
C PRO A 89 11.43 -14.28 -19.73
N PRO A 90 10.79 -15.43 -19.45
CA PRO A 90 10.68 -16.45 -20.46
C PRO A 90 10.03 -15.75 -21.64
N ALA A 91 10.72 -15.76 -22.78
CA ALA A 91 10.42 -15.00 -23.98
C ALA A 91 8.91 -14.93 -24.26
N ALA A 92 8.26 -13.95 -23.66
CA ALA A 92 6.91 -13.54 -23.97
C ALA A 92 7.12 -12.38 -24.92
N ALA A 93 6.79 -12.64 -26.18
CA ALA A 93 6.94 -11.74 -27.30
C ALA A 93 6.70 -10.28 -26.87
N ALA A 94 7.73 -9.45 -27.07
CA ALA A 94 7.55 -8.01 -27.03
C ALA A 94 6.32 -7.66 -27.88
N PRO A 95 5.37 -6.85 -27.38
CA PRO A 95 4.33 -6.33 -28.25
C PRO A 95 5.05 -5.62 -29.39
N ALA A 96 4.69 -5.99 -30.61
CA ALA A 96 5.24 -5.38 -31.82
C ALA A 96 5.19 -3.85 -31.70
N PRO A 97 6.16 -3.10 -32.28
CA PRO A 97 6.11 -1.64 -32.26
C PRO A 97 4.77 -1.19 -32.83
N VAL A 98 3.90 -0.71 -31.95
CA VAL A 98 2.59 -0.19 -32.32
C VAL A 98 2.87 1.06 -33.14
N GLY A 99 2.56 1.03 -34.43
CA GLY A 99 2.80 2.13 -35.34
C GLY A 99 2.10 3.41 -34.87
N ARG A 100 2.51 4.57 -35.39
CA ARG A 100 1.78 5.81 -35.17
C ARG A 100 0.59 5.85 -36.13
N LEU A 101 -0.60 6.10 -35.60
CA LEU A 101 -1.81 6.18 -36.41
C LEU A 101 -1.84 7.54 -37.12
N GLU A 102 -1.82 7.55 -38.45
CA GLU A 102 -1.95 8.75 -39.28
C GLU A 102 -3.40 8.87 -39.80
N VAL A 103 -4.15 9.86 -39.30
CA VAL A 103 -5.50 10.19 -39.80
C VAL A 103 -5.45 11.47 -40.61
N ALA A 104 -5.87 11.38 -41.88
CA ALA A 104 -6.14 12.58 -42.67
C ALA A 104 -7.39 13.29 -42.12
N PRO A 105 -7.31 14.56 -41.69
CA PRO A 105 -8.45 15.28 -41.16
C PRO A 105 -9.50 15.45 -42.26
N ARG A 106 -10.75 15.13 -41.94
CA ARG A 106 -11.87 15.20 -42.89
C ARG A 106 -12.53 16.58 -42.88
N ASP A 107 -12.58 17.22 -41.69
CA ASP A 107 -13.31 18.46 -41.42
C ASP A 107 -12.51 19.38 -40.48
N GLU A 108 -12.92 20.64 -40.33
CA GLU A 108 -12.29 21.64 -39.43
C GLU A 108 -12.18 21.16 -37.97
N TYR A 109 -13.19 20.45 -37.48
CA TYR A 109 -13.18 19.89 -36.12
C TYR A 109 -12.08 18.83 -35.94
N MET A 110 -11.85 17.98 -36.96
CA MET A 110 -10.79 16.98 -36.91
C MET A 110 -9.41 17.61 -37.08
N ALA A 111 -9.31 18.70 -37.85
CA ALA A 111 -8.06 19.44 -38.03
C ALA A 111 -7.52 20.01 -36.71
N ALA A 112 -8.38 20.33 -35.74
CA ALA A 112 -7.96 20.77 -34.41
C ALA A 112 -7.11 19.74 -33.63
N PHE A 113 -7.14 18.47 -34.05
CA PHE A 113 -6.40 17.38 -33.42
C PHE A 113 -5.32 16.76 -34.33
N ALA A 114 -4.98 17.41 -35.45
CA ALA A 114 -4.00 16.88 -36.42
C ALA A 114 -2.61 16.61 -35.82
N GLU A 115 -2.24 17.32 -34.75
CA GLU A 115 -0.95 17.16 -34.07
C GLU A 115 -0.97 16.13 -32.94
N VAL A 116 -2.16 15.59 -32.59
CA VAL A 116 -2.31 14.62 -31.50
C VAL A 116 -1.71 13.28 -31.92
N GLN A 117 -0.82 12.77 -31.06
CA GLN A 117 -0.13 11.50 -31.26
C GLN A 117 -0.93 10.37 -30.63
N ALA A 118 -1.48 9.49 -31.47
CA ALA A 118 -2.20 8.30 -31.03
C ALA A 118 -1.45 7.02 -31.46
N PRO A 119 -1.32 6.01 -30.58
CA PRO A 119 -0.89 4.68 -30.97
C PRO A 119 -1.89 4.01 -31.92
N ASP A 120 -1.40 3.25 -32.89
CA ASP A 120 -2.23 2.47 -33.83
C ASP A 120 -2.65 1.12 -33.22
N PHE A 121 -3.74 1.12 -32.45
CA PHE A 121 -4.24 -0.08 -31.76
C PHE A 121 -4.87 -1.13 -32.70
N GLY A 122 -4.98 -0.89 -34.00
CA GLY A 122 -5.66 -1.80 -34.93
C GLY A 122 -7.11 -2.11 -34.54
N ILE A 123 -7.76 -3.01 -35.29
CA ILE A 123 -9.10 -3.52 -34.95
C ILE A 123 -8.99 -5.03 -34.78
N ALA A 124 -9.29 -5.51 -33.57
CA ALA A 124 -9.33 -6.93 -33.28
C ALA A 124 -10.56 -7.58 -33.94
N PRO A 125 -10.47 -8.87 -34.37
CA PRO A 125 -11.61 -9.58 -34.93
C PRO A 125 -12.72 -9.78 -33.90
N ILE A 126 -13.94 -10.04 -34.39
CA ILE A 126 -15.10 -10.29 -33.52
C ILE A 126 -14.85 -11.52 -32.65
N GLY A 127 -15.04 -11.37 -31.33
CA GLY A 127 -14.82 -12.43 -30.35
C GLY A 127 -13.38 -12.55 -29.85
N ALA A 128 -12.47 -11.66 -30.27
CA ALA A 128 -11.14 -11.57 -29.67
C ALA A 128 -11.23 -11.12 -28.21
N ASP A 129 -10.46 -11.77 -27.35
CA ASP A 129 -10.26 -11.33 -25.98
C ASP A 129 -9.30 -10.13 -25.96
N LEU A 130 -9.77 -9.01 -25.41
CA LEU A 130 -9.00 -7.77 -25.27
C LEU A 130 -8.41 -7.62 -23.87
N GLN A 131 -8.62 -8.59 -22.99
CA GLN A 131 -8.08 -8.55 -21.64
C GLN A 131 -6.62 -8.98 -21.64
N ASP A 132 -5.81 -8.23 -20.90
CA ASP A 132 -4.43 -8.64 -20.62
C ASP A 132 -4.43 -9.99 -19.87
N ALA A 133 -3.49 -10.85 -20.21
CA ALA A 133 -3.33 -12.13 -19.53
C ALA A 133 -3.08 -11.88 -18.03
N ARG A 134 -3.98 -12.40 -17.18
CA ARG A 134 -3.78 -12.33 -15.73
C ARG A 134 -2.48 -13.07 -15.38
N PRO A 135 -1.49 -12.40 -14.76
CA PRO A 135 -0.27 -13.08 -14.36
C PRO A 135 -0.61 -14.20 -13.36
N ALA A 136 0.05 -15.35 -13.52
CA ALA A 136 -0.11 -16.46 -12.59
C ALA A 136 0.33 -16.00 -11.19
N ALA A 137 -0.55 -16.15 -10.20
CA ALA A 137 -0.20 -15.84 -8.83
C ALA A 137 0.89 -16.82 -8.37
N ALA A 138 2.05 -16.29 -8.00
CA ALA A 138 3.09 -17.06 -7.35
C ALA A 138 2.57 -17.52 -5.98
N ALA A 139 2.69 -18.83 -5.70
CA ALA A 139 2.32 -19.37 -4.40
C ALA A 139 3.28 -18.81 -3.32
N PRO A 140 2.77 -18.32 -2.17
CA PRO A 140 3.62 -17.88 -1.09
C PRO A 140 4.45 -19.06 -0.54
N PRO A 141 5.70 -18.84 -0.10
CA PRO A 141 6.51 -19.87 0.53
C PRO A 141 5.97 -20.14 1.95
N LEU A 142 5.06 -21.09 2.08
CA LEU A 142 4.51 -21.52 3.36
C LEU A 142 5.25 -22.74 3.89
N ASP A 143 5.79 -22.67 5.11
CA ASP A 143 6.31 -23.82 5.83
C ASP A 143 5.17 -24.49 6.61
N LEU A 144 4.65 -25.59 6.07
CA LEU A 144 3.56 -26.36 6.68
C LEU A 144 4.07 -27.51 7.55
N SER A 145 5.39 -27.64 7.78
CA SER A 145 5.99 -28.77 8.49
C SER A 145 5.55 -28.91 9.95
N ARG A 146 4.92 -27.86 10.51
CA ARG A 146 4.41 -27.82 11.89
C ARG A 146 2.94 -28.20 12.00
N PHE A 147 2.23 -28.33 10.88
CA PHE A 147 0.82 -28.68 10.87
C PHE A 147 0.67 -30.13 10.45
N ASP A 148 -0.09 -30.88 11.23
CA ASP A 148 -0.47 -32.25 10.90
C ASP A 148 -1.97 -32.29 10.62
N LEU A 149 -2.39 -33.13 9.67
CA LEU A 149 -3.78 -33.26 9.26
C LEU A 149 -4.35 -34.53 9.85
N ALA A 150 -5.38 -34.39 10.69
CA ALA A 150 -6.08 -35.55 11.22
C ALA A 150 -6.75 -36.35 10.07
N PRO A 151 -6.87 -37.68 10.19
CA PRO A 151 -7.59 -38.51 9.23
C PRO A 151 -9.01 -38.00 8.96
N VAL A 152 -9.52 -38.27 7.77
CA VAL A 152 -10.90 -37.94 7.42
C VAL A 152 -11.88 -38.56 8.42
N GLY A 153 -12.78 -37.73 8.98
CA GLY A 153 -13.73 -38.15 10.00
C GLY A 153 -13.26 -37.99 11.45
N SER A 154 -12.05 -37.46 11.69
CA SER A 154 -11.65 -37.03 13.03
C SER A 154 -12.41 -35.76 13.45
N ASP A 155 -13.02 -35.79 14.64
CA ASP A 155 -13.71 -34.64 15.23
C ASP A 155 -12.69 -33.61 15.73
N LEU A 156 -12.59 -32.48 15.02
CA LEU A 156 -11.72 -31.35 15.34
C LEU A 156 -12.53 -30.30 16.12
N GLY A 157 -12.97 -30.67 17.32
CA GLY A 157 -13.71 -29.82 18.25
C GLY A 157 -12.86 -29.29 19.41
N GLU A 158 -13.39 -28.31 20.14
CA GLU A 158 -12.79 -27.84 21.39
C GLU A 158 -12.83 -28.98 22.42
N LEU A 159 -11.67 -29.33 23.02
CA LEU A 159 -11.63 -30.32 24.11
C LEU A 159 -12.59 -29.88 25.24
N PRO A 160 -13.41 -30.78 25.80
CA PRO A 160 -14.27 -30.44 26.93
C PRO A 160 -13.44 -29.77 28.02
N ARG A 161 -13.72 -28.50 28.31
CA ARG A 161 -13.07 -27.75 29.38
C ARG A 161 -13.36 -28.50 30.67
N GLU A 162 -12.34 -29.04 31.31
CA GLU A 162 -12.44 -29.56 32.66
C GLU A 162 -12.83 -28.39 33.56
N THR A 163 -14.12 -28.25 33.87
CA THR A 163 -14.58 -27.33 34.91
C THR A 163 -14.23 -27.94 36.26
N ALA A 164 -12.94 -27.90 36.60
CA ALA A 164 -12.44 -28.36 37.89
C ALA A 164 -12.47 -27.19 38.88
N GLY A 165 -13.64 -26.97 39.46
CA GLY A 165 -13.77 -26.32 40.75
C GLY A 165 -14.73 -27.15 41.60
N SER A 166 -14.28 -27.61 42.77
CA SER A 166 -15.19 -28.21 43.75
C SER A 166 -16.25 -27.17 44.11
N VAL A 167 -17.52 -27.42 43.78
CA VAL A 167 -18.62 -26.55 44.17
C VAL A 167 -18.56 -26.40 45.71
N PRO A 168 -18.41 -25.17 46.25
CA PRO A 168 -18.37 -24.97 47.69
C PRO A 168 -19.71 -25.41 48.31
N ASN A 169 -19.67 -25.98 49.52
CA ASN A 169 -20.88 -26.46 50.19
C ASN A 169 -21.79 -25.28 50.56
N ILE A 170 -22.96 -25.20 49.93
CA ILE A 170 -23.96 -24.15 50.15
C ILE A 170 -25.07 -24.55 51.13
N SER A 171 -24.91 -25.66 51.88
CA SER A 171 -25.95 -26.19 52.78
C SER A 171 -26.31 -25.25 53.94
N HIS A 172 -25.52 -24.20 54.17
CA HIS A 172 -25.76 -23.19 55.21
C HIS A 172 -26.48 -21.93 54.72
N LEU A 173 -26.82 -21.82 53.42
CA LEU A 173 -27.56 -20.68 52.89
C LEU A 173 -29.08 -20.96 52.93
N THR A 174 -29.81 -20.17 53.71
CA THR A 174 -31.28 -20.16 53.72
C THR A 174 -31.78 -18.77 53.33
N LEU A 175 -32.71 -18.69 52.38
CA LEU A 175 -33.41 -17.46 52.03
C LEU A 175 -34.53 -17.22 53.04
N ALA A 176 -34.45 -16.12 53.80
CA ALA A 176 -35.55 -15.65 54.63
C ALA A 176 -36.47 -14.78 53.76
N ASN A 177 -37.74 -15.18 53.63
CA ASN A 177 -38.82 -14.36 53.08
C ASN A 177 -39.35 -13.38 54.12
#